data_AF-A0A358KJW0-F1
#
_entry.id   AF-A0A358KJW0-F1
#
_cell.length_a   1.000
_cell.length_b   1.000
_cell.length_c   1.000
_cell.angle_alpha   90.00
_cell.angle_beta   90.00
_cell.angle_gamma   90.00
#
_symmetry.space_group_name_H-M   'P 1'
#
loop_
_entity.id
_entity.type
_entity.pdbx_description
1 polymer ?
#
loop_
_entity_poly.entity_id
_entity_poly.type
_entity_poly.pdbx_seq_one_letter_code
_entity_poly.pdbx_strand_id
1 'polypeptide(L)' 'KQMLLNREPDFARCLTEKMLTYATGRRLEPLDRGEINRITTALAENGNRLRDLVHLVATSEIFLQK' A
#
# COMPACT_ATOMS: atom_id res chain seq x y z
N LYS A 1 13.28 -19.81 -0.14
CA LYS A 1 13.50 -18.42 0.34
C LYS A 1 13.81 -17.40 -0.77
N GLN A 2 14.27 -17.81 -1.95
CA GLN A 2 14.60 -16.92 -3.09
C GLN A 2 13.37 -16.41 -3.90
N MET A 3 12.21 -17.07 -3.82
CA MET A 3 11.03 -16.70 -4.62
C MET A 3 10.31 -15.41 -4.17
N LEU A 4 10.55 -14.94 -2.94
CA LEU A 4 9.97 -13.69 -2.43
C LEU A 4 10.74 -12.44 -2.92
N LEU A 5 12.01 -12.59 -3.30
CA LEU A 5 12.87 -11.48 -3.73
C LEU A 5 12.51 -10.98 -5.13
N ASN A 6 12.03 -11.86 -6.02
CA ASN A 6 11.58 -11.46 -7.36
C ASN A 6 10.15 -10.91 -7.41
N ARG A 7 9.43 -10.90 -6.28
CA ARG A 7 8.04 -10.43 -6.16
C ARG A 7 7.88 -9.32 -5.13
N GLU A 8 8.97 -8.67 -4.74
CA GLU A 8 8.96 -7.55 -3.80
C GLU A 8 7.90 -6.48 -4.14
N PRO A 9 7.75 -6.01 -5.40
CA PRO A 9 6.71 -5.04 -5.74
C PRO A 9 5.28 -5.60 -5.62
N ASP A 10 5.08 -6.88 -5.90
CA ASP A 10 3.76 -7.53 -5.73
C ASP A 10 3.41 -7.72 -4.25
N PHE A 11 4.42 -8.02 -3.43
CA PHE A 11 4.27 -8.10 -1.98
C PHE A 11 3.96 -6.72 -1.38
N ALA A 12 4.69 -5.68 -1.78
CA ALA A 12 4.45 -4.31 -1.36
C ALA A 12 3.02 -3.85 -1.71
N ARG A 13 2.54 -4.17 -2.93
CA ARG A 13 1.17 -3.90 -3.37
C ARG A 13 0.13 -4.63 -2.53
N CYS A 14 0.27 -5.94 -2.39
CA CYS A 14 -0.65 -6.76 -1.61
C CYS A 14 -0.72 -6.31 -0.13
N LEU A 15 0.43 -5.96 0.45
CA LEU A 15 0.51 -5.46 1.82
C LEU A 15 -0.20 -4.11 1.95
N THR A 16 0.01 -3.19 1.00
CA THR A 16 -0.65 -1.88 0.95
C THR A 16 -2.16 -2.02 0.86
N GLU A 17 -2.66 -2.88 -0.03
CA GLU A 17 -4.09 -3.15 -0.20
C GLU A 17 -4.73 -3.68 1.10
N LYS A 18 -4.08 -4.65 1.74
CA LYS A 18 -4.56 -5.19 3.02
C LYS A 18 -4.55 -4.12 4.11
N MET A 19 -3.48 -3.33 4.20
CA MET A 19 -3.40 -2.27 5.21
C MET A 19 -4.52 -1.24 5.06
N LEU A 20 -4.76 -0.78 3.84
CA LEU A 20 -5.86 0.16 3.55
C LEU A 20 -7.23 -0.45 3.85
N THR A 21 -7.43 -1.72 3.51
CA THR A 21 -8.68 -2.45 3.83
C THR A 21 -8.93 -2.48 5.34
N TYR A 22 -7.89 -2.77 6.14
CA TYR A 22 -8.03 -2.79 7.61
C TYR A 22 -8.12 -1.40 8.23
N ALA A 23 -7.41 -0.41 7.67
CA ALA A 23 -7.41 0.96 8.17
C ALA A 23 -8.74 1.68 7.90
N THR A 24 -9.38 1.40 6.76
CA THR A 24 -10.65 2.02 6.36
C THR A 24 -11.88 1.18 6.71
N GLY A 25 -11.71 -0.13 6.94
CA GLY A 25 -12.81 -1.05 7.24
C GLY A 25 -13.71 -1.36 6.04
N ARG A 26 -13.38 -0.85 4.83
CA ARG A 26 -14.12 -1.11 3.59
C ARG A 26 -13.30 -1.95 2.61
N ARG A 27 -14.00 -2.58 1.66
CA ARG A 27 -13.33 -3.18 0.50
C ARG A 27 -12.84 -2.06 -0.42
N LEU A 28 -11.62 -2.23 -0.92
CA LEU A 28 -11.05 -1.34 -1.92
C LEU A 28 -11.78 -1.50 -3.25
N GLU A 29 -12.09 -0.38 -3.88
CA GLU A 29 -12.78 -0.29 -5.16
C GLU A 29 -11.78 -0.02 -6.30
N PRO A 30 -12.17 -0.23 -7.57
CA PRO A 30 -11.30 0.09 -8.71
C PRO A 30 -10.83 1.55 -8.74
N LEU A 31 -11.59 2.48 -8.15
CA LEU A 31 -11.19 3.90 -8.03
C LEU A 31 -9.98 4.08 -7.10
N ASP A 32 -9.83 3.24 -6.07
CA ASP A 32 -8.72 3.31 -5.11
C ASP A 32 -7.39 2.86 -5.73
N ARG A 33 -7.41 2.23 -6.92
CA ARG A 33 -6.20 1.72 -7.59
C ARG A 33 -5.17 2.82 -7.87
N GLY A 34 -5.62 4.05 -8.15
CA GLY A 34 -4.72 5.18 -8.37
C GLY A 34 -3.87 5.50 -7.14
N GLU A 35 -4.52 5.58 -5.99
CA GLU A 35 -3.88 5.87 -4.70
C GLU A 35 -3.02 4.68 -4.22
N ILE A 36 -3.49 3.44 -4.40
CA ILE A 36 -2.68 2.24 -4.11
C ILE A 36 -1.39 2.25 -4.93
N ASN A 37 -1.47 2.54 -6.23
CA ASN A 37 -0.28 2.62 -7.08
C ASN A 37 0.69 3.71 -6.59
N ARG A 38 0.18 4.92 -6.26
CA ARG A 38 0.98 6.00 -5.68
C ARG A 38 1.74 5.57 -4.42
N ILE A 39 1.04 4.94 -3.47
CA ILE A 39 1.64 4.47 -2.22
C ILE A 39 2.71 3.41 -2.51
N THR A 40 2.44 2.46 -3.40
CA THR A 40 3.41 1.41 -3.73
C THR A 40 4.66 1.95 -4.44
N THR A 41 4.51 2.96 -5.31
CA THR A 41 5.65 3.62 -5.95
C THR A 41 6.48 4.39 -4.94
N ALA A 42 5.85 5.19 -4.07
CA ALA A 42 6.53 5.93 -3.01
C ALA A 42 7.22 4.99 -2.00
N LEU A 43 6.64 3.81 -1.76
CA LEU A 43 7.22 2.79 -0.90
C LEU A 43 8.44 2.12 -1.55
N ALA A 44 8.40 1.87 -2.86
CA ALA A 44 9.51 1.31 -3.62
C ALA A 44 10.72 2.28 -3.66
N GLU A 45 10.48 3.59 -3.80
CA GLU A 45 11.53 4.61 -3.76
C GLU A 45 12.26 4.66 -2.41
N ASN A 46 11.56 4.39 -1.31
CA ASN A 46 12.10 4.41 0.06
C ASN A 46 12.60 3.04 0.55
N GLY A 47 12.75 2.05 -0.34
CA GLY A 47 13.30 0.74 0.00
C GLY A 47 12.34 -0.15 0.81
N ASN A 48 11.04 -0.04 0.56
CA ASN A 48 10.00 -0.93 1.11
C ASN A 48 9.93 -1.00 2.65
N ARG A 49 10.19 0.13 3.31
CA ARG A 49 10.14 0.22 4.77
C ARG A 49 8.70 0.24 5.31
N LEU A 50 8.41 -0.65 6.25
CA LEU A 50 7.07 -0.75 6.86
C LEU A 50 6.61 0.54 7.55
N ARG A 51 7.52 1.28 8.18
CA ARG A 51 7.19 2.57 8.81
C ARG A 51 6.63 3.56 7.80
N ASP A 52 7.25 3.61 6.62
CA ASP A 52 6.90 4.56 5.58
C ASP A 52 5.54 4.17 4.97
N LEU A 53 5.28 2.86 4.81
CA LEU A 53 3.96 2.36 4.43
C LEU A 53 2.87 2.82 5.41
N VAL A 54 3.10 2.72 6.73
CA VAL A 54 2.12 3.18 7.73
C VAL A 54 1.85 4.68 7.57
N HIS A 55 2.88 5.49 7.36
CA HIS A 55 2.72 6.93 7.18
C HIS A 55 1.94 7.24 5.89
N LEU A 56 2.34 6.63 4.77
CA LEU A 56 1.67 6.80 3.48
C LEU A 56 0.19 6.39 3.53
N VAL A 57 -0.13 5.29 4.21
CA VAL A 57 -1.51 4.85 4.40
C VAL A 57 -2.29 5.84 5.27
N ALA A 58 -1.72 6.28 6.39
CA ALA A 58 -2.37 7.24 7.30
C ALA A 58 -2.58 8.63 6.68
N THR A 59 -1.74 9.03 5.72
CA THR A 59 -1.89 10.29 4.96
C THR A 59 -2.63 10.14 3.63
N SER A 60 -3.06 8.93 3.27
CA SER A 60 -3.71 8.67 1.98
C SER A 60 -5.12 9.27 1.93
N GLU A 61 -5.56 9.65 0.73
CA GLU A 61 -6.93 10.13 0.53
C GLU A 61 -7.95 9.05 0.91
N ILE A 62 -7.64 7.76 0.66
CA ILE A 62 -8.49 6.62 1.02
C ILE A 62 -8.73 6.55 2.54
N PHE A 63 -7.73 6.89 3.35
CA PHE A 63 -7.86 6.91 4.81
C PHE A 63 -8.56 8.17 5.32
N LEU A 64 -8.33 9.32 4.68
CA LEU A 64 -8.86 10.61 5.11
C LEU A 64 -10.31 10.86 4.64
N GLN A 65 -10.71 10.32 3.49
CA GLN A 65 -12.09 10.35 3.01
C GLN A 65 -12.87 9.17 3.61
N LYS A 66 -13.48 9.43 4.76
CA LYS A 66 -14.29 8.46 5.52
C LYS A 66 -15.75 8.46 5.07
#